data_AF-A0A959KKL6-F1
#
_entry.id   AF-A0A959KKL6-F1
#
_cell.length_a   1.000
_cell.length_b   1.000
_cell.length_c   1.000
_cell.angle_alpha   90.00
_cell.angle_beta   90.00
_cell.angle_gamma   90.00
#
_symmetry.space_group_name_H-M   'P 1'
#
loop_
_entity.id
_entity.type
_entity.pdbx_description
1 polymer ?
#
loop_
_entity_poly.entity_id
_entity_poly.type
_entity_poly.pdbx_seq_one_letter_code
_entity_poly.pdbx_strand_id
1 'polypeptide(L)'
;AKSFLSKGGEIGVDEVYVREENKYWKWGVAEFRQWSMGYTEFQGELFFREASPGSVHVRWVYTLFSNSLPAYPFHWAFGNLFWKGQMKVAISKMRAYAESTAPFVYE
;
A
#
# COMPACT_ATOMS: atom_id res chain seq x y z
N ALA A 1 -6.55 15.18 6.77
CA ALA A 1 -7.51 16.27 7.00
C ALA A 1 -8.77 15.70 7.64
N LYS A 2 -9.36 16.36 8.64
CA LYS A 2 -10.58 15.88 9.30
C LYS A 2 -11.74 15.92 8.31
N SER A 3 -12.49 14.82 8.20
CA SER A 3 -13.73 14.73 7.43
C SER A 3 -14.82 14.08 8.27
N PHE A 4 -16.06 14.07 7.79
CA PHE A 4 -17.18 13.41 8.47
C PHE A 4 -16.91 11.91 8.74
N LEU A 5 -16.04 11.27 7.93
CA LEU A 5 -15.70 9.85 8.02
C LEU A 5 -14.34 9.57 8.70
N SER A 6 -13.53 10.61 8.94
CA SER A 6 -12.24 10.46 9.62
C SER A 6 -11.99 11.66 10.53
N LYS A 7 -11.98 11.41 11.84
CA LYS A 7 -11.66 12.44 12.85
C LYS A 7 -10.17 12.83 12.85
N GLY A 8 -9.35 12.23 11.98
CA GLY A 8 -7.90 12.27 12.06
C GLY A 8 -7.37 11.48 13.25
N GLY A 9 -6.14 10.98 13.16
CA GLY A 9 -5.52 10.09 14.15
C GLY A 9 -5.07 8.78 13.52
N GLU A 10 -4.60 7.86 14.36
CA GLU A 10 -4.17 6.52 13.96
C GLU A 10 -5.28 5.80 13.19
N ILE A 11 -4.96 5.30 11.99
CA ILE A 11 -5.92 4.65 11.10
C ILE A 11 -5.97 3.15 11.41
N GLY A 12 -4.83 2.56 11.73
CA GLY A 12 -4.62 1.18 12.13
C GLY A 12 -3.16 0.99 12.52
N VAL A 13 -2.77 -0.26 12.76
CA VAL A 13 -1.40 -0.65 13.09
C VAL A 13 -0.69 -1.10 11.82
N ASP A 14 0.35 -0.38 11.41
CA ASP A 14 1.24 -0.76 10.31
C ASP A 14 2.30 -1.76 10.80
N GLU A 15 2.44 -2.88 10.11
CA GLU A 15 3.42 -3.92 10.43
C GLU A 15 4.17 -4.38 9.17
N VAL A 16 5.47 -4.59 9.30
CA VAL A 16 6.29 -5.23 8.26
C VAL A 16 6.42 -6.70 8.58
N TYR A 17 5.76 -7.55 7.79
CA TYR A 17 5.77 -9.00 7.99
C TYR A 17 7.04 -9.66 7.44
N VAL A 18 7.52 -9.19 6.29
CA VAL A 18 8.73 -9.72 5.64
C VAL A 18 9.52 -8.58 5.04
N ARG A 19 10.83 -8.57 5.29
CA ARG A 19 11.78 -7.61 4.71
C ARG A 19 13.03 -8.33 4.24
N GLU A 20 13.07 -8.61 2.95
CA GLU A 20 14.25 -9.11 2.26
C GLU A 20 14.79 -8.02 1.34
N GLU A 21 15.91 -7.44 1.73
CA GLU A 21 16.53 -6.33 1.01
C GLU A 21 16.78 -6.69 -0.46
N ASN A 22 16.43 -5.75 -1.35
CA ASN A 22 16.54 -5.86 -2.80
C ASN A 22 15.78 -7.05 -3.45
N LYS A 23 14.89 -7.73 -2.72
CA LYS A 23 14.17 -8.91 -3.22
C LYS A 23 12.66 -8.86 -3.01
N TYR A 24 12.22 -8.81 -1.75
CA TYR A 24 10.81 -8.98 -1.42
C TYR A 24 10.46 -8.28 -0.11
N TRP A 25 9.37 -7.52 -0.13
CA TRP A 25 8.85 -6.84 1.04
C TRP A 25 7.36 -7.15 1.15
N LYS A 26 6.94 -7.52 2.36
CA LYS A 26 5.54 -7.69 2.71
C LYS A 26 5.23 -6.87 3.94
N TRP A 27 4.19 -6.06 3.84
CA TRP A 27 3.70 -5.25 4.95
C TRP A 27 2.18 -5.22 4.94
N GLY A 28 1.59 -4.78 6.03
CA GLY A 28 0.16 -4.56 6.08
C GLY A 28 -0.22 -3.54 7.12
N VAL A 29 -1.47 -3.10 7.01
CA VAL A 29 -2.14 -2.34 8.06
C VAL A 29 -3.38 -3.11 8.50
N ALA A 30 -3.47 -3.32 9.80
CA ALA A 30 -4.54 -4.04 10.45
C ALA A 30 -5.10 -3.22 11.62
N GLU A 31 -5.99 -3.82 12.42
CA GLU A 31 -6.53 -3.22 13.64
C GLU A 31 -7.07 -1.80 13.43
N PHE A 32 -7.89 -1.63 12.38
CA PHE A 32 -8.41 -0.33 12.01
C PHE A 32 -9.16 0.34 13.17
N ARG A 33 -8.65 1.49 13.64
CA ARG A 33 -9.23 2.26 14.75
C ARG A 33 -10.32 3.23 14.29
N GLN A 34 -10.55 3.30 12.98
CA GLN A 34 -11.57 4.11 12.32
C GLN A 34 -12.45 3.21 11.46
N TRP A 35 -13.61 3.73 11.05
CA TRP A 35 -14.52 2.97 10.20
C TRP A 35 -13.85 2.58 8.88
N SER A 36 -13.63 1.28 8.71
CA SER A 36 -12.94 0.67 7.56
C SER A 36 -13.89 0.11 6.51
N MET A 37 -15.19 0.45 6.57
CA MET A 37 -16.20 -0.06 5.62
C MET A 37 -16.26 -1.60 5.53
N GLY A 38 -15.93 -2.30 6.62
CA GLY A 38 -15.92 -3.77 6.70
C GLY A 38 -14.61 -4.43 6.30
N TYR A 39 -13.58 -3.67 5.91
CA TYR A 39 -12.24 -4.20 5.74
C TYR A 39 -11.58 -4.54 7.07
N THR A 40 -10.79 -5.60 7.11
CA THR A 40 -10.08 -6.08 8.30
C THR A 40 -8.59 -5.83 8.22
N GLU A 41 -8.02 -5.93 7.03
CA GLU A 41 -6.58 -5.84 6.82
C GLU A 41 -6.27 -5.51 5.37
N PHE A 42 -5.22 -4.71 5.17
CA PHE A 42 -4.69 -4.29 3.89
C PHE A 42 -3.24 -4.77 3.80
N GLN A 43 -2.90 -5.67 2.88
CA GLN A 43 -1.55 -6.21 2.72
C GLN A 43 -0.93 -5.76 1.40
N GLY A 44 0.28 -5.19 1.47
CA GLY A 44 1.11 -4.85 0.31
C GLY A 44 2.28 -5.82 0.16
N GLU A 45 2.59 -6.16 -1.09
CA GLU A 45 3.72 -7.01 -1.46
C GLU A 45 4.50 -6.37 -2.61
N LEU A 46 5.78 -6.11 -2.39
CA LEU A 46 6.71 -5.63 -3.41
C LEU A 46 7.72 -6.71 -3.74
N PHE A 47 7.88 -6.98 -5.03
CA PHE A 47 8.87 -7.89 -5.57
C PHE A 47 9.84 -7.08 -6.43
N PHE A 48 11.12 -7.26 -6.18
CA PHE A 48 12.20 -6.60 -6.89
C PHE A 48 12.99 -7.64 -7.67
N ARG A 49 13.26 -7.36 -8.94
CA ARG A 49 14.19 -8.14 -9.75
C ARG A 49 15.01 -7.20 -10.61
N GLU A 50 16.29 -7.50 -10.77
CA GLU A 50 17.12 -6.78 -11.74
C GLU A 50 16.55 -6.98 -13.15
N ALA A 51 16.42 -5.88 -13.90
CA ALA A 51 15.95 -5.91 -15.28
C ALA A 51 17.12 -5.75 -16.26
N SER A 52 18.04 -4.84 -15.94
CA SER A 52 19.30 -4.58 -16.64
C SER A 52 20.24 -3.85 -15.67
N PRO A 53 21.54 -3.69 -15.99
CA PRO A 53 22.45 -2.92 -15.15
C PRO A 53 21.88 -1.53 -14.85
N GLY A 54 21.75 -1.20 -13.56
CA GLY A 54 21.17 0.07 -13.10
C GLY A 54 19.64 0.19 -13.20
N SER A 55 18.92 -0.90 -13.49
CA SER A 55 17.46 -0.91 -13.62
C SER A 55 16.83 -2.07 -12.85
N VAL A 56 15.76 -1.76 -12.12
CA VAL A 56 14.98 -2.72 -11.34
C VAL A 56 13.56 -2.79 -11.85
N HIS A 57 13.04 -4.01 -12.03
CA HIS A 57 11.63 -4.24 -12.24
C HIS A 57 10.96 -4.45 -10.88
N VAL A 58 9.96 -3.61 -10.60
CA VAL A 58 9.17 -3.68 -9.39
C VAL A 58 7.77 -4.17 -9.71
N ARG A 59 7.37 -5.28 -9.10
CA ARG A 59 5.99 -5.75 -9.12
C ARG A 59 5.36 -5.46 -7.77
N TRP A 60 4.23 -4.76 -7.78
CA TRP A 60 3.48 -4.44 -6.57
C TRP A 60 2.11 -5.12 -6.61
N VAL A 61 1.85 -5.96 -5.61
CA VAL A 61 0.54 -6.59 -5.37
C VAL A 61 -0.03 -6.04 -4.07
N TYR A 62 -1.35 -5.86 -4.05
CA TYR A 62 -2.05 -5.42 -2.85
C TYR A 62 -3.31 -6.24 -2.68
N THR A 63 -3.53 -6.75 -1.48
CA THR A 63 -4.67 -7.59 -1.11
C THR A 63 -5.46 -6.91 -0.01
N LEU A 64 -6.76 -6.72 -0.23
CA LEU A 64 -7.68 -6.09 0.72
C LEU A 64 -8.59 -7.17 1.30
N PHE A 65 -8.49 -7.41 2.62
CA PHE A 65 -9.27 -8.40 3.33
C PHE A 65 -10.52 -7.76 3.95
N SER A 66 -11.65 -8.47 3.87
CA SER A 66 -12.91 -8.04 4.48
C SER A 66 -13.72 -9.24 4.95
N ASN A 67 -14.46 -9.04 6.05
CA ASN A 67 -15.43 -10.01 6.57
C ASN A 67 -16.88 -9.72 6.14
N SER A 68 -17.11 -8.74 5.25
CA SER A 68 -18.46 -8.34 4.84
C SER A 68 -18.79 -8.85 3.44
N LEU A 69 -19.41 -10.04 3.36
CA LEU A 69 -19.87 -10.63 2.09
C LEU A 69 -20.83 -9.71 1.30
N PRO A 70 -21.83 -9.04 1.91
CA PRO A 70 -22.74 -8.17 1.17
C PRO A 70 -22.07 -6.93 0.57
N ALA A 71 -20.96 -6.47 1.17
CA ALA A 71 -20.22 -5.32 0.69
C ALA A 71 -19.25 -5.64 -0.46
N TYR A 72 -19.16 -6.91 -0.89
CA TYR A 72 -18.21 -7.35 -1.91
C TYR A 72 -18.25 -6.53 -3.21
N PRO A 73 -19.40 -6.18 -3.81
CA PRO A 73 -19.42 -5.38 -5.03
C PRO A 73 -18.80 -3.99 -4.83
N PHE A 74 -19.05 -3.38 -3.66
CA PHE A 74 -18.46 -2.11 -3.29
C PHE A 74 -16.95 -2.24 -3.05
N HIS A 75 -16.51 -3.29 -2.34
CA HIS A 75 -15.09 -3.53 -2.09
C HIS A 75 -14.31 -3.82 -3.37
N TRP A 76 -14.91 -4.57 -4.30
CA TRP A 76 -14.34 -4.82 -5.61
C TRP A 76 -14.15 -3.51 -6.38
N ALA A 77 -15.15 -2.62 -6.37
CA ALA A 77 -15.08 -1.33 -7.04
C ALA A 77 -14.01 -0.43 -6.38
N PHE A 78 -13.98 -0.37 -5.05
CA PHE A 78 -12.96 0.38 -4.31
C PHE A 78 -11.54 -0.12 -4.65
N GLY A 79 -11.30 -1.42 -4.58
CA GLY A 79 -10.00 -2.02 -4.88
C GLY A 79 -9.55 -1.80 -6.32
N ASN A 80 -10.43 -2.05 -7.29
CA ASN A 80 -10.07 -2.02 -8.71
C ASN A 80 -10.04 -0.62 -9.32
N LEU A 81 -10.85 0.32 -8.81
CA LEU A 81 -10.95 1.67 -9.36
C LEU A 81 -10.10 2.65 -8.54
N PHE A 82 -10.37 2.76 -7.24
CA PHE A 82 -9.72 3.74 -6.39
C PHE A 82 -8.32 3.29 -5.96
N TRP A 83 -8.20 2.11 -5.34
CA TRP A 83 -6.94 1.64 -4.77
C TRP A 83 -5.86 1.40 -5.83
N LYS A 84 -6.24 0.76 -6.93
CA LYS A 84 -5.37 0.59 -8.11
C LYS A 84 -4.87 1.92 -8.67
N GLY A 85 -5.69 2.98 -8.64
CA GLY A 85 -5.30 4.33 -9.02
C GLY A 85 -4.23 4.90 -8.08
N GLN A 86 -4.44 4.78 -6.77
CA GLN A 86 -3.46 5.21 -5.76
C GLN A 86 -2.13 4.46 -5.88
N MET A 87 -2.17 3.14 -6.10
CA MET A 87 -0.96 2.33 -6.34
C MET A 87 -0.15 2.82 -7.54
N LYS A 88 -0.81 3.20 -8.65
CA LYS A 88 -0.12 3.77 -9.82
C LYS A 88 0.56 5.09 -9.52
N VAL A 89 -0.06 5.95 -8.72
CA VAL A 89 0.56 7.21 -8.29
C VAL A 89 1.75 6.94 -7.38
N ALA A 90 1.59 6.02 -6.42
CA ALA A 90 2.64 5.69 -5.47
C ALA A 90 3.87 5.03 -6.16
N ILE A 91 3.67 4.09 -7.08
CA ILE A 91 4.80 3.49 -7.83
C ILE A 91 5.52 4.53 -8.71
N SER A 92 4.76 5.47 -9.29
CA SER A 92 5.35 6.58 -10.06
C SER A 92 6.19 7.51 -9.19
N LYS A 93 5.74 7.81 -7.97
CA LYS A 93 6.51 8.61 -7.00
C LYS A 93 7.75 7.87 -6.51
N MET A 94 7.62 6.58 -6.18
CA MET A 94 8.74 5.75 -5.77
C MET A 94 9.83 5.71 -6.85
N ARG A 95 9.43 5.57 -8.13
CA ARG A 95 10.35 5.70 -9.26
C ARG A 95 11.04 7.06 -9.28
N ALA A 96 10.27 8.15 -9.20
CA ALA A 96 10.83 9.49 -9.21
C ALA A 96 11.83 9.72 -8.07
N TYR A 97 11.56 9.18 -6.87
CA TYR A 97 12.49 9.24 -5.75
C TYR A 97 13.76 8.42 -5.99
N ALA A 98 13.63 7.19 -6.50
CA ALA A 98 14.77 6.33 -6.81
C ALA A 98 15.68 6.92 -7.91
N GLU A 99 15.10 7.63 -8.87
CA GLU A 99 15.83 8.33 -9.94
C GLU A 99 16.30 9.74 -9.51
N SER A 100 15.88 10.23 -8.34
CA SER A 100 16.26 11.55 -7.86
C SER A 100 17.65 11.56 -7.21
N THR A 101 18.32 12.70 -7.30
CA THR A 101 19.54 12.99 -6.54
C THR A 101 19.25 13.71 -5.22
N ALA A 102 17.98 13.71 -4.78
CA ALA A 102 17.60 14.40 -3.56
C ALA A 102 18.23 13.70 -2.34
N PRO A 103 18.75 14.45 -1.36
CA PRO A 103 19.24 13.83 -0.14
C PRO A 103 18.05 13.23 0.63
N PHE A 104 18.09 11.92 0.87
CA PHE A 104 17.15 11.28 1.79
C PHE A 104 17.58 11.60 3.22
N VAL A 105 16.77 12.39 3.91
CA VAL A 105 16.94 12.67 5.33
C VAL A 105 16.15 11.64 6.11
N TYR A 106 16.84 10.89 6.96
CA TYR A 106 16.23 9.98 7.93
C TYR A 106 16.45 10.62 9.30
N GLU A 107 15.36 10.95 9.99
CA GLU A 107 15.36 11.39 11.40
C GLU A 107 15.28 10.18 12.34
#